data_AF-A0A9P6AEL9-F1
#
_entry.id   AF-A0A9P6AEL9-F1
#
_cell.length_a   1.000
_cell.length_b   1.000
_cell.length_c   1.000
_cell.angle_alpha   90.00
_cell.angle_beta   90.00
_cell.angle_gamma   90.00
#
_symmetry.space_group_name_H-M   'P 1'
#
loop_
_entity.id
_entity.type
_entity.pdbx_description
1 polymer ?
#
loop_
_entity_poly.entity_id
_entity_poly.type
_entity_poly.pdbx_seq_one_letter_code
_entity_poly.pdbx_strand_id
1 'polypeptide(L)'
;MPSVLVMHGRSTYYVPLHQPNGNNVELSSWDPHELPYCTEERHQAQLQAIYAKPQVGCHKTLGQEYGINGESDVCEIPSIHLFSSFPHEWMHLFLENHCKNMIKLWTGTFKGLNEGSGEFQISDVVWETIGTEMASSGSTIPSTFACHTPNVWMEHHNFTAEDWAF
;
A
#
# COMPACT_ATOMS: atom_id res chain seq x y z
N MET A 1 -0.20 -15.40 13.87
CA MET A 1 -1.27 -15.41 12.86
C MET A 1 -1.59 -16.86 12.51
N PRO A 2 -2.65 -17.49 13.03
CA PRO A 2 -3.32 -18.54 12.30
C PRO A 2 -4.44 -17.85 11.53
N SER A 3 -4.20 -17.42 10.29
CA SER A 3 -5.27 -17.04 9.36
C SER A 3 -6.37 -18.12 9.32
N VAL A 4 -7.63 -17.81 8.98
CA VAL A 4 -8.59 -18.88 8.65
C VAL A 4 -8.09 -19.53 7.37
N LEU A 5 -7.33 -20.59 7.57
CA LEU A 5 -6.82 -21.43 6.51
C LEU A 5 -7.88 -22.50 6.30
N VAL A 6 -8.73 -22.30 5.30
CA VAL A 6 -9.54 -23.43 4.82
C VAL A 6 -8.55 -24.35 4.13
N MET A 7 -8.32 -25.52 4.74
CA MET A 7 -7.44 -26.53 4.19
C MET A 7 -8.26 -27.41 3.24
N HIS A 8 -7.93 -27.37 1.95
CA HIS A 8 -8.47 -28.32 0.97
C HIS A 8 -7.32 -29.12 0.36
N GLY A 9 -7.14 -30.35 0.83
CA GLY A 9 -5.97 -31.18 0.49
C GLY A 9 -4.69 -30.61 1.11
N ARG A 10 -3.68 -30.29 0.27
CA ARG A 10 -2.41 -29.66 0.66
C ARG A 10 -2.42 -28.13 0.55
N SER A 11 -3.49 -27.55 0.02
CA SER A 11 -3.56 -26.13 -0.27
C SER A 11 -4.29 -25.39 0.83
N THR A 12 -3.78 -24.21 1.13
CA THR A 12 -4.20 -23.36 2.23
C THR A 12 -4.85 -22.10 1.65
N TYR A 13 -6.16 -21.92 1.87
CA TYR A 13 -6.91 -20.80 1.30
C TYR A 13 -7.17 -19.72 2.33
N TYR A 14 -6.83 -18.47 1.99
CA TYR A 14 -7.18 -17.28 2.76
C TYR A 14 -8.61 -16.85 2.43
N VAL A 15 -9.44 -16.63 3.46
CA VAL A 15 -10.81 -16.14 3.29
C VAL A 15 -10.93 -14.72 3.87
N PRO A 16 -10.95 -13.66 3.04
CA PRO A 16 -10.83 -12.28 3.50
C PRO A 16 -11.93 -11.81 4.46
N LEU A 17 -13.13 -12.39 4.36
CA LEU A 17 -14.30 -12.00 5.15
C LEU A 17 -14.45 -12.79 6.46
N HIS A 18 -13.49 -13.65 6.81
CA HIS A 18 -13.56 -14.42 8.04
C HIS A 18 -12.42 -14.08 8.99
N GLN A 19 -12.79 -13.81 10.25
CA GLN A 19 -11.79 -13.66 11.30
C GLN A 19 -11.12 -14.99 11.62
N PRO A 20 -9.79 -15.00 11.84
CA PRO A 20 -9.09 -16.16 12.37
C PRO A 20 -9.59 -16.52 13.76
N ASN A 21 -10.56 -17.44 13.84
CA ASN A 21 -11.14 -17.84 15.12
C ASN A 21 -10.14 -18.61 15.98
N GLY A 22 -9.86 -18.06 17.16
CA GLY A 22 -9.42 -18.83 18.30
C GLY A 22 -10.60 -19.65 18.84
N ASN A 23 -10.58 -20.96 18.59
CA ASN A 23 -11.35 -22.01 19.28
C ASN A 23 -12.89 -21.95 19.34
N ASN A 24 -13.58 -20.94 18.79
CA ASN A 24 -15.05 -20.95 18.71
C ASN A 24 -15.54 -21.23 17.28
N VAL A 25 -16.50 -22.15 17.16
CA VAL A 25 -16.84 -22.92 15.95
C VAL A 25 -17.85 -22.20 15.04
N GLU A 26 -18.18 -20.93 15.29
CA GLU A 26 -18.96 -20.13 14.34
C GLU A 26 -18.05 -19.19 13.57
N LEU A 27 -17.80 -19.55 12.31
CA LEU A 27 -17.20 -18.67 11.31
C LEU A 27 -18.14 -17.47 11.08
N SER A 28 -18.05 -16.43 11.91
CA SER A 28 -18.71 -15.17 11.64
C SER A 28 -18.10 -14.60 10.34
N SER A 29 -18.89 -14.56 9.28
CA SER A 29 -18.54 -13.86 8.05
C SER A 29 -18.87 -12.40 8.24
N TRP A 30 -17.93 -11.52 7.94
CA TRP A 30 -18.22 -10.10 7.81
C TRP A 30 -19.10 -9.87 6.58
N ASP A 31 -20.06 -8.94 6.69
CA ASP A 31 -20.79 -8.44 5.53
C ASP A 31 -19.83 -7.58 4.69
N PRO A 32 -19.56 -7.92 3.41
CA PRO A 32 -18.69 -7.12 2.57
C PRO A 32 -19.17 -5.69 2.34
N HIS A 33 -20.47 -5.42 2.52
CA HIS A 33 -21.04 -4.07 2.40
C HIS A 33 -21.04 -3.29 3.72
N GLU A 34 -20.74 -3.94 4.84
CA GLU A 34 -20.74 -3.34 6.17
C GLU A 34 -19.47 -3.73 6.95
N LEU A 35 -18.31 -3.62 6.29
CA LEU A 35 -17.03 -3.88 6.93
C LEU A 35 -16.72 -2.79 7.97
N PRO A 36 -16.19 -3.17 9.14
CA PRO A 36 -15.88 -2.22 10.21
C PRO A 36 -14.67 -1.39 9.81
N TYR A 37 -14.90 -0.11 9.53
CA TYR A 37 -13.81 0.84 9.27
C TYR A 37 -12.84 0.89 10.45
N CYS A 38 -11.55 1.00 10.14
CA CYS A 38 -10.56 1.37 11.13
C CYS A 38 -10.63 2.89 11.31
N THR A 39 -11.17 3.33 12.45
CA THR A 39 -11.26 4.76 12.79
C THR A 39 -10.22 5.11 13.85
N GLU A 40 -9.87 6.39 13.94
CA GLU A 40 -8.91 6.84 14.96
C GLU A 40 -9.41 6.61 16.38
N GLU A 41 -10.71 6.79 16.61
CA GLU A 41 -11.31 6.56 17.92
C GLU A 41 -11.18 5.09 18.32
N ARG A 42 -11.40 4.16 17.37
CA ARG A 42 -11.25 2.73 17.61
C ARG A 42 -9.80 2.39 17.93
N HIS A 43 -8.87 2.89 17.13
CA HIS A 43 -7.44 2.63 17.31
C HIS A 43 -6.93 3.18 18.64
N GLN A 44 -7.31 4.41 19.01
CA GLN A 44 -6.91 5.02 20.27
C GLN A 44 -7.50 4.28 21.47
N ALA A 45 -8.77 3.87 21.42
CA ALA A 45 -9.37 3.07 22.48
C ALA A 45 -8.66 1.72 22.66
N GLN A 46 -8.26 1.07 21.57
CA GLN A 46 -7.51 -0.19 21.60
C GLN A 46 -6.08 -0.02 22.14
N LEU A 47 -5.37 1.05 21.76
CA LEU A 47 -4.06 1.39 22.33
C LEU A 47 -4.16 1.63 23.84
N GLN A 48 -5.14 2.40 24.30
CA GLN A 48 -5.38 2.63 25.73
C GLN A 48 -5.66 1.32 26.47
N ALA A 49 -6.44 0.41 25.88
CA ALA A 49 -6.70 -0.90 26.46
C ALA A 49 -5.44 -1.78 26.57
N ILE A 50 -4.52 -1.69 25.59
CA ILE A 50 -3.23 -2.37 25.63
C ILE A 50 -2.36 -1.78 26.75
N TYR A 51 -2.16 -0.47 26.78
CA TYR A 51 -1.28 0.20 27.74
C TYR A 51 -1.81 0.17 29.18
N ALA A 52 -3.12 0.05 29.38
CA ALA A 52 -3.72 -0.16 30.70
C ALA A 52 -3.35 -1.51 31.33
N LYS A 53 -2.84 -2.49 30.56
CA LYS A 53 -2.42 -3.77 31.13
C LYS A 53 -1.03 -3.67 31.76
N PRO A 54 -0.81 -4.22 32.97
CA PRO A 54 0.48 -4.11 33.66
C PRO A 54 1.55 -5.09 33.15
N GLN A 55 1.17 -6.16 32.45
CA GLN A 55 2.10 -7.21 32.02
C GLN A 55 2.39 -7.14 30.51
N VAL A 56 3.67 -7.15 30.15
CA VAL A 56 4.14 -7.17 28.74
C VAL A 56 3.57 -8.35 27.95
N GLY A 57 3.36 -9.51 28.59
CA GLY A 57 2.72 -10.66 27.96
C GLY A 57 1.29 -10.37 27.50
N CYS A 58 0.52 -9.60 28.30
CA CYS A 58 -0.83 -9.18 27.95
C CYS A 58 -0.86 -8.16 26.81
N HIS A 59 0.18 -7.30 26.71
CA HIS A 59 0.31 -6.36 25.59
C HIS A 59 0.43 -7.10 24.27
N LYS A 60 1.27 -8.14 24.23
CA LYS A 60 1.46 -8.96 23.03
C LYS A 60 0.17 -9.68 22.63
N THR A 61 -0.58 -10.23 23.59
CA THR A 61 -1.85 -10.92 23.31
C THR A 61 -2.90 -9.95 22.78
N LEU A 62 -3.12 -8.81 23.43
CA LEU A 62 -4.10 -7.81 22.99
C LEU A 62 -3.69 -7.12 21.69
N GLY A 63 -2.40 -6.82 21.52
CA GLY A 63 -1.87 -6.29 20.27
C GLY A 63 -2.11 -7.25 19.10
N GLN A 64 -1.94 -8.57 19.32
CA GLN A 64 -2.29 -9.57 18.32
C GLN A 64 -3.80 -9.64 18.04
N GLU A 65 -4.64 -9.51 19.06
CA GLU A 65 -6.10 -9.51 18.92
C GLU A 65 -6.60 -8.28 18.13
N TYR A 66 -6.06 -7.10 18.43
CA TYR A 66 -6.42 -5.85 17.75
C TYR A 66 -5.68 -5.61 16.44
N GLY A 67 -4.64 -6.40 16.14
CA GLY A 67 -3.78 -6.18 14.98
C GLY A 67 -2.86 -4.96 15.13
N ILE A 68 -2.55 -4.57 16.38
CA ILE A 68 -1.74 -3.40 16.72
C ILE A 68 -0.39 -3.86 17.27
N ASN A 69 0.70 -3.39 16.67
CA ASN A 69 2.07 -3.70 17.12
C ASN A 69 2.66 -2.61 18.03
N GLY A 70 1.97 -1.48 18.16
CA GLY A 70 2.39 -0.31 18.93
C GLY A 70 1.71 0.95 18.39
N GLU A 71 1.83 2.06 19.12
CA GLU A 71 1.45 3.37 18.62
C GLU A 71 2.40 3.80 17.50
N SER A 72 1.86 4.40 16.44
CA SER A 72 2.66 4.91 15.32
C SER A 72 3.18 6.30 15.66
N ASP A 73 4.46 6.56 15.43
CA ASP A 73 5.06 7.90 15.57
C ASP A 73 4.36 8.94 14.67
N VAL A 74 3.72 8.49 13.59
CA VAL A 74 2.93 9.36 12.69
C VAL A 74 1.75 10.01 13.41
N CYS A 75 1.23 9.39 14.48
CA CYS A 75 0.18 9.97 15.31
C CYS A 75 0.63 11.23 16.06
N GLU A 76 1.94 11.48 16.20
CA GLU A 76 2.46 12.72 16.82
C GLU A 76 2.29 13.95 15.92
N ILE A 77 2.03 13.76 14.63
CA ILE A 77 1.94 14.84 13.63
C ILE A 77 0.48 15.32 13.54
N PRO A 78 0.12 16.53 14.03
CA PRO A 78 -1.27 16.95 14.15
C PRO A 78 -2.01 17.10 12.82
N SER A 79 -1.27 17.25 11.72
CA SER A 79 -1.83 17.39 10.37
C SER A 79 -2.03 16.05 9.65
N ILE A 80 -1.67 14.92 10.26
CA ILE A 80 -1.79 13.59 9.67
C ILE A 80 -2.75 12.75 10.50
N HIS A 81 -3.66 12.07 9.80
CA HIS A 81 -4.60 11.11 10.34
C HIS A 81 -4.24 9.73 9.77
N LEU A 82 -3.83 8.79 10.62
CA LEU A 82 -3.25 7.51 10.23
C LEU A 82 -4.15 6.71 9.29
N PHE A 83 -5.46 6.75 9.49
CA PHE A 83 -6.43 5.96 8.70
C PHE A 83 -7.08 6.71 7.54
N SER A 84 -6.88 8.03 7.41
CA SER A 84 -7.53 8.83 6.37
C SER A 84 -6.57 9.68 5.53
N SER A 85 -5.36 9.95 6.00
CA SER A 85 -4.35 10.70 5.25
C SER A 85 -3.60 9.84 4.24
N PHE A 86 -3.52 8.52 4.44
CA PHE A 86 -2.85 7.62 3.51
C PHE A 86 -3.89 6.85 2.70
N PRO A 87 -4.04 7.12 1.39
CA PRO A 87 -4.87 6.29 0.54
C PRO A 87 -4.36 4.85 0.58
N HIS A 88 -5.27 3.91 0.80
CA HIS A 88 -4.97 2.49 0.96
C HIS A 88 -4.02 2.00 -0.15
N GLU A 89 -2.85 1.52 0.28
CA GLU A 89 -1.86 0.85 -0.58
C GLU A 89 -1.44 1.62 -1.84
N TRP A 90 -1.44 2.96 -1.82
CA TRP A 90 -0.99 3.74 -3.00
C TRP A 90 0.39 3.31 -3.50
N MET A 91 1.34 3.10 -2.57
CA MET A 91 2.70 2.69 -2.93
C MET A 91 2.76 1.28 -3.55
N HIS A 92 2.15 0.28 -2.92
CA HIS A 92 2.25 -1.10 -3.40
C HIS A 92 1.19 -1.44 -4.45
N LEU A 93 -0.09 -1.17 -4.17
CA LEU A 93 -1.14 -1.44 -5.14
C LEU A 93 -1.00 -0.53 -6.34
N PHE A 94 -0.85 0.79 -6.23
CA PHE A 94 -0.81 1.62 -7.44
C PHE A 94 0.61 1.72 -8.04
N LEU A 95 1.59 2.22 -7.29
CA LEU A 95 2.91 2.52 -7.85
C LEU A 95 3.69 1.27 -8.24
N GLU A 96 3.79 0.28 -7.34
CA GLU A 96 4.56 -0.94 -7.61
C GLU A 96 3.90 -1.84 -8.66
N ASN A 97 2.60 -2.10 -8.53
CA ASN A 97 1.90 -3.08 -9.36
C ASN A 97 1.33 -2.50 -10.66
N HIS A 98 0.81 -1.27 -10.65
CA HIS A 98 0.08 -0.71 -11.80
C HIS A 98 0.87 0.32 -12.60
N CYS A 99 1.81 1.05 -12.01
CA CYS A 99 2.48 2.17 -12.70
C CYS A 99 3.18 1.72 -14.00
N LYS A 100 3.85 0.56 -13.98
CA LYS A 100 4.45 -0.06 -15.18
C LYS A 100 3.44 -0.31 -16.30
N ASN A 101 2.21 -0.70 -15.96
CA ASN A 101 1.14 -0.91 -16.94
C ASN A 101 0.58 0.42 -17.43
N MET A 102 0.49 1.44 -16.57
CA MET A 102 0.08 2.79 -16.93
C MET A 102 1.06 3.46 -17.90
N ILE A 103 2.36 3.34 -17.67
CA ILE A 103 3.37 3.85 -18.62
C ILE A 103 3.23 3.16 -19.97
N LYS A 104 3.04 1.84 -20.01
CA LYS A 104 2.79 1.13 -21.26
C LYS A 104 1.54 1.64 -21.97
N LEU A 105 0.50 1.99 -21.21
CA LEU A 105 -0.74 2.52 -21.75
C LEU A 105 -0.52 3.91 -22.36
N TRP A 106 0.15 4.81 -21.62
CA TRP A 106 0.46 6.15 -22.08
C TRP A 106 1.49 6.20 -23.20
N THR A 107 2.33 5.17 -23.36
CA THR A 107 3.28 5.06 -24.49
C THR A 107 2.75 4.22 -25.66
N GLY A 108 1.49 3.75 -25.59
CA GLY A 108 0.86 2.95 -26.64
C GLY A 108 1.41 1.53 -26.81
N THR A 109 2.15 1.01 -25.84
CA THR A 109 2.75 -0.33 -25.86
C THR A 109 1.97 -1.36 -25.03
N PHE A 110 0.85 -0.96 -24.44
CA PHE A 110 0.06 -1.83 -23.56
C PHE A 110 -0.87 -2.77 -24.33
N LYS A 111 -0.46 -4.03 -24.49
CA LYS A 111 -1.31 -5.16 -24.92
C LYS A 111 -2.15 -4.91 -26.20
N GLY A 112 -1.68 -4.05 -27.11
CA GLY A 112 -2.39 -3.71 -28.35
C GLY A 112 -3.63 -2.84 -28.15
N LEU A 113 -3.83 -2.27 -26.95
CA LEU A 113 -4.83 -1.25 -26.71
C LEU A 113 -4.36 0.07 -27.31
N ASN A 114 -5.26 0.71 -28.05
CA ASN A 114 -5.08 2.07 -28.55
C ASN A 114 -5.78 3.07 -27.61
N GLU A 115 -5.63 4.36 -27.89
CA GLU A 115 -6.22 5.44 -27.10
C GLU A 115 -7.75 5.56 -27.21
N GLY A 116 -8.38 4.73 -28.06
CA GLY A 116 -9.82 4.74 -28.27
C GLY A 116 -10.29 6.08 -28.81
N SER A 117 -11.15 6.75 -28.04
CA SER A 117 -11.64 8.11 -28.34
C SER A 117 -10.94 9.20 -27.52
N GLY A 118 -9.94 8.84 -26.71
CA GLY A 118 -9.14 9.79 -25.93
C GLY A 118 -7.86 10.18 -26.67
N GLU A 119 -7.19 11.21 -26.15
CA GLU A 119 -5.88 11.68 -26.61
C GLU A 119 -4.94 11.73 -25.40
N PHE A 120 -4.49 10.55 -24.97
CA PHE A 120 -3.62 10.42 -23.78
C PHE A 120 -2.27 9.77 -24.09
N GLN A 121 -2.04 9.34 -25.33
CA GLN A 121 -0.78 8.74 -25.70
C GLN A 121 0.31 9.81 -25.83
N ILE A 122 1.39 9.63 -25.08
CA ILE A 122 2.60 10.43 -25.11
C ILE A 122 3.43 9.94 -26.30
N SER A 123 3.87 10.86 -27.16
CA SER A 123 4.75 10.53 -28.28
C SER A 123 6.16 10.20 -27.77
N ASP A 124 6.87 9.34 -28.50
CA ASP A 124 8.23 8.91 -28.12
C ASP A 124 9.18 10.10 -27.92
N VAL A 125 9.07 11.14 -28.76
CA VAL A 125 9.89 12.35 -28.65
C VAL A 125 9.65 13.09 -27.33
N VAL A 126 8.39 13.20 -26.92
CA VAL A 126 8.04 13.85 -25.64
C VAL A 126 8.49 12.98 -24.47
N TRP A 127 8.31 11.67 -24.57
CA TRP A 127 8.69 10.73 -23.51
C TRP A 127 10.22 10.64 -23.32
N GLU A 128 10.99 10.67 -24.40
CA GLU A 128 12.46 10.79 -24.37
C GLU A 128 12.92 12.11 -23.72
N THR A 129 12.23 13.21 -24.05
CA THR A 129 12.52 14.53 -23.45
C THR A 129 12.30 14.48 -21.93
N ILE A 130 11.16 13.94 -21.48
CA ILE A 130 10.85 13.77 -20.05
C ILE A 130 11.94 12.95 -19.34
N GLY A 131 12.34 11.81 -19.92
CA GLY A 131 13.41 10.98 -19.33
C GLY A 131 14.74 11.70 -19.21
N THR A 132 15.09 12.52 -20.20
CA THR A 132 16.32 13.33 -20.20
C THR A 132 16.28 14.43 -19.16
N GLU A 133 15.15 15.15 -19.06
CA GLU A 133 14.96 16.21 -18.07
C GLU A 133 14.98 15.65 -16.65
N MET A 134 14.33 14.50 -16.41
CA MET A 134 14.31 13.79 -15.14
C MET A 134 15.72 13.37 -14.68
N ALA A 135 16.54 12.80 -15.57
CA ALA A 135 17.92 12.46 -15.24
C ALA A 135 18.77 13.71 -14.94
N SER A 136 18.51 14.82 -15.65
CA SER A 136 19.22 16.08 -15.41
C SER A 136 18.86 16.70 -14.05
N SER A 137 17.59 16.59 -13.64
CA SER A 137 17.08 17.15 -12.38
C SER A 137 17.60 16.39 -11.17
N GLY A 138 17.93 15.10 -11.30
CA GLY A 138 18.51 14.31 -10.21
C GLY A 138 19.84 14.88 -9.67
N SER A 139 20.54 15.73 -10.41
CA SER A 139 21.74 16.44 -9.93
C SER A 139 21.43 17.66 -9.04
N THR A 140 20.17 18.11 -9.03
CA THR A 140 19.70 19.31 -8.32
C THR A 140 19.03 18.98 -6.99
N ILE A 141 18.60 17.73 -6.79
CA ILE A 141 17.94 17.26 -5.56
C ILE A 141 19.03 16.73 -4.62
N PRO A 142 19.16 17.28 -3.38
CA PRO A 142 20.13 16.76 -2.43
C PRO A 142 19.82 15.30 -2.07
N SER A 143 20.86 14.47 -2.02
CA SER A 143 20.73 13.03 -1.71
C SER A 143 20.18 12.73 -0.31
N THR A 144 20.09 13.73 0.57
CA THR A 144 19.41 13.64 1.86
C THR A 144 17.89 13.53 1.73
N PHE A 145 17.30 14.00 0.62
CA PHE A 145 15.85 13.98 0.41
C PHE A 145 15.37 12.80 -0.43
N ALA A 146 16.10 12.44 -1.48
CA ALA A 146 15.74 11.34 -2.37
C ALA A 146 16.99 10.75 -3.05
N CYS A 147 16.87 9.52 -3.56
CA CYS A 147 17.88 8.94 -4.45
C CYS A 147 17.93 9.71 -5.78
N HIS A 148 19.05 9.57 -6.51
CA HIS A 148 19.18 10.15 -7.84
C HIS A 148 18.19 9.48 -8.80
N THR A 149 17.28 10.28 -9.36
CA THR A 149 16.20 9.79 -10.21
C THR A 149 16.74 9.28 -11.56
N PRO A 150 16.51 8.00 -11.91
CA PRO A 150 16.97 7.43 -13.18
C PRO A 150 16.17 7.95 -14.39
N ASN A 151 16.71 7.76 -15.59
CA ASN A 151 16.04 8.19 -16.82
C ASN A 151 14.83 7.27 -17.10
N VAL A 152 13.59 7.75 -16.95
CA VAL A 152 12.40 6.90 -17.15
C VAL A 152 12.28 6.32 -18.56
N TRP A 153 12.73 7.02 -19.60
CA TRP A 153 12.68 6.49 -20.96
C TRP A 153 13.59 5.26 -21.12
N MET A 154 14.84 5.36 -20.67
CA MET A 154 15.84 4.29 -20.83
C MET A 154 15.79 3.21 -19.74
N GLU A 155 15.43 3.60 -18.52
CA GLU A 155 15.69 2.82 -17.29
C GLU A 155 14.42 2.49 -16.49
N HIS A 156 13.21 2.75 -17.02
CA HIS A 156 11.92 2.44 -16.35
C HIS A 156 11.80 0.98 -15.84
N HIS A 157 12.55 0.04 -16.41
CA HIS A 157 12.56 -1.35 -15.97
C HIS A 157 13.18 -1.53 -14.57
N ASN A 158 14.05 -0.60 -14.15
CA ASN A 158 14.68 -0.59 -12.82
C ASN A 158 13.87 0.17 -11.77
N PHE A 159 12.78 0.85 -12.17
CA PHE A 159 12.00 1.66 -11.25
C PHE A 159 11.27 0.80 -10.21
N THR A 160 11.43 1.22 -8.96
CA THR A 160 10.72 0.77 -7.77
C THR A 160 9.51 1.67 -7.50
N ALA A 161 8.71 1.33 -6.48
CA ALA A 161 7.59 2.17 -6.08
C ALA A 161 8.02 3.60 -5.70
N GLU A 162 9.21 3.76 -5.12
CA GLU A 162 9.78 5.06 -4.77
C GLU A 162 10.07 5.89 -6.02
N ASP A 163 10.68 5.29 -7.05
CA ASP A 163 10.98 5.98 -8.31
C ASP A 163 9.73 6.41 -9.08
N TRP A 164 8.61 5.70 -8.91
CA TRP A 164 7.32 6.08 -9.52
C TRP A 164 6.59 7.18 -8.74
N ALA A 165 6.94 7.40 -7.47
CA ALA A 165 6.28 8.38 -6.62
C ALA A 165 6.81 9.81 -6.80
N PHE A 166 8.02 9.94 -7.34
CA PHE A 166 8.85 11.15 -7.32
C PHE A 166 9.15 11.65 -8.73
#